data_AF-A0A950UZ76-F1
#
_entry.id   AF-A0A950UZ76-F1
#
_cell.length_a   1.000
_cell.length_b   1.000
_cell.length_c   1.000
_cell.angle_alpha   90.00
_cell.angle_beta   90.00
_cell.angle_gamma   90.00
#
_symmetry.space_group_name_H-M   'P 1'
#
loop_
_entity.id
_entity.type
_entity.pdbx_description
1 polymer ?
#
loop_
_entity_poly.entity_id
_entity_poly.type
_entity_poly.pdbx_seq_one_letter_code
_entity_poly.pdbx_strand_id
1 'polypeptide(L)'
;RVTGSVERAPGDELVRTQLVDPHARPGQEPIGVDFRVYGSAGHYSVVDIVVAGLDLAITEQDDFSAFLAQHNNDVNALIANLRQRAERVRSTGQI
;
A
#
# COMPACT_ATOMS: atom_id res chain seq x y z
N ARG A 1 14.74 4.64 3.54
CA ARG A 1 15.45 5.88 3.16
C ARG A 1 14.67 6.57 2.04
N VAL A 2 14.38 7.86 2.16
CA VAL A 2 13.78 8.66 1.07
C VAL A 2 14.83 8.97 0.01
N THR A 3 14.48 8.81 -1.27
CA THR A 3 15.37 9.04 -2.42
C THR A 3 14.94 10.21 -3.30
N GLY A 4 13.72 10.71 -3.12
CA GLY A 4 13.21 11.92 -3.77
C GLY A 4 11.69 11.97 -3.73
N SER A 5 11.11 12.99 -4.37
CA SER A 5 9.67 13.06 -4.62
C SER A 5 9.40 13.65 -6.01
N VAL A 6 8.19 13.40 -6.53
CA VAL A 6 7.68 14.05 -7.74
C VAL A 6 6.21 14.41 -7.51
N GLU A 7 5.87 15.68 -7.75
CA GLU A 7 4.47 16.10 -7.81
C GLU A 7 3.87 15.62 -9.13
N ARG A 8 2.77 14.85 -9.05
CA ARG A 8 2.08 14.29 -10.22
C ARG A 8 0.86 15.11 -10.62
N ALA A 9 0.25 15.76 -9.64
CA ALA A 9 -0.85 16.71 -9.77
C ALA A 9 -0.85 17.63 -8.53
N PRO A 10 -1.55 18.77 -8.55
CA PRO A 10 -1.63 19.66 -7.39
C PRO A 10 -2.00 18.92 -6.11
N GLY A 11 -1.05 18.84 -5.18
CA GLY A 11 -1.22 18.16 -3.90
C GLY A 11 -1.15 16.63 -3.93
N ASP A 12 -0.77 16.00 -5.04
CA ASP A 12 -0.48 14.56 -5.17
C ASP A 12 1.01 14.36 -5.44
N GLU A 13 1.73 13.92 -4.42
CA GLU A 13 3.16 13.64 -4.49
C GLU A 13 3.43 12.14 -4.43
N LEU A 14 4.32 11.66 -5.29
CA LEU A 14 4.93 10.33 -5.15
C LEU A 14 6.29 10.49 -4.47
N VAL A 15 6.37 10.07 -3.20
CA VAL A 15 7.61 10.08 -2.41
C VAL A 15 8.31 8.75 -2.62
N ARG A 16 9.48 8.80 -3.27
CA ARG A 16 10.26 7.59 -3.56
C ARG A 16 11.09 7.17 -2.37
N THR A 17 11.03 5.89 -2.02
CA THR A 17 11.83 5.36 -0.92
C THR A 17 12.43 3.99 -1.22
N GLN A 18 13.53 3.71 -0.53
CA GLN A 18 14.15 2.39 -0.51
C GLN A 18 14.09 1.84 0.91
N LEU A 19 13.54 0.65 1.07
CA LEU A 19 13.64 -0.14 2.29
C LEU A 19 15.04 -0.72 2.39
N VAL A 20 15.82 -0.20 3.35
CA VAL A 20 17.20 -0.61 3.60
C VAL A 20 17.18 -1.52 4.82
N ASP A 21 17.47 -2.80 4.62
CA ASP A 21 17.62 -3.80 5.68
C ASP A 21 19.06 -3.73 6.24
N PRO A 22 19.26 -3.38 7.52
CA PRO A 22 20.60 -3.35 8.13
C PRO A 22 21.27 -4.73 8.22
N HIS A 23 20.51 -5.81 8.05
CA HIS A 23 20.97 -7.20 8.07
C HIS A 23 20.99 -7.84 6.68
N ALA A 24 20.86 -7.04 5.62
CA ALA A 24 20.89 -7.51 4.25
C ALA A 24 22.17 -8.31 3.93
N ARG A 25 22.02 -9.40 3.17
CA ARG A 25 23.16 -10.18 2.68
C ARG A 25 23.96 -9.35 1.66
N PRO A 26 25.28 -9.59 1.50
CA PRO A 26 26.06 -8.96 0.44
C PRO A 26 25.40 -9.17 -0.94
N GLY A 27 25.17 -8.08 -1.68
CA GLY A 27 24.52 -8.11 -2.99
C GLY A 27 22.99 -8.14 -2.97
N GLN A 28 22.35 -8.10 -1.80
CA GLN A 28 20.90 -7.93 -1.71
C GLN A 28 20.52 -6.46 -1.96
N GLU A 29 19.81 -6.21 -3.06
CA GLU A 29 19.34 -4.87 -3.41
C GLU A 29 18.20 -4.39 -2.49
N PRO A 30 18.16 -3.10 -2.13
CA PRO A 30 17.04 -2.51 -1.40
C PRO A 30 15.72 -2.63 -2.18
N ILE A 31 14.63 -2.86 -1.45
CA ILE A 31 13.29 -2.91 -2.05
C ILE A 31 12.77 -1.47 -2.22
N GLY A 32 12.28 -1.14 -3.42
CA GLY A 32 11.58 0.12 -3.66
C GLY A 32 10.20 0.11 -2.99
N VAL A 33 9.93 1.13 -2.17
CA VAL A 33 8.64 1.33 -1.50
C VAL A 33 8.29 2.80 -1.65
N ASP A 34 7.45 3.14 -2.62
CA ASP A 34 7.05 4.52 -2.84
C ASP A 34 5.72 4.80 -2.14
N PHE A 35 5.57 6.01 -1.60
CA PHE A 35 4.34 6.44 -0.93
C PHE A 35 3.65 7.48 -1.79
N ARG A 36 2.35 7.28 -2.04
CA ARG A 36 1.50 8.34 -2.55
C ARG A 36 1.04 9.19 -1.38
N VAL A 37 1.38 10.46 -1.42
CA VAL A 37 1.06 11.43 -0.38
C VAL A 37 0.14 12.47 -0.99
N TYR A 38 -1.02 12.67 -0.37
CA TYR A 38 -1.97 13.70 -0.77
C TYR A 38 -2.04 14.79 0.29
N GLY A 39 -1.98 16.05 -0.12
CA GLY A 39 -2.05 17.15 0.82
C GLY A 39 -1.50 18.47 0.32
N SER A 40 -1.62 19.50 1.16
CA SER A 40 -1.11 20.84 0.89
C SER A 40 -0.92 21.62 2.19
N ALA A 41 -0.17 22.72 2.13
CA ALA A 41 -0.03 23.67 3.24
C ALA A 41 0.38 23.02 4.58
N GLY A 42 1.25 22.01 4.53
CA GLY A 42 1.73 21.29 5.71
C GLY A 42 0.80 20.19 6.23
N HIS A 43 -0.35 19.98 5.59
CA HIS A 43 -1.29 18.88 5.90
C HIS A 43 -1.17 17.80 4.84
N TYR A 44 -0.53 16.68 5.18
CA TYR A 44 -0.27 15.57 4.28
C TYR A 44 -0.75 14.25 4.87
N SER A 45 -1.29 13.39 4.01
CA SER A 45 -1.72 12.03 4.34
C SER A 45 -1.15 11.04 3.33
N VAL A 46 -0.68 9.90 3.80
CA VAL A 46 -0.38 8.75 2.92
C VAL A 46 -1.70 8.16 2.48
N VAL A 47 -1.90 8.05 1.16
CA VAL A 47 -3.15 7.54 0.58
C VAL A 47 -2.98 6.21 -0.13
N ASP A 48 -1.75 5.83 -0.49
CA ASP A 48 -1.43 4.57 -1.15
C ASP A 48 0.08 4.25 -1.06
N ILE A 49 0.45 2.99 -1.30
CA ILE A 49 1.81 2.47 -1.28
C ILE A 49 2.08 1.70 -2.58
N VAL A 50 3.21 1.99 -3.23
CA VAL A 50 3.69 1.25 -4.39
C VAL A 50 4.92 0.43 -3.98
N VAL A 51 4.80 -0.89 -3.99
CA VAL A 51 5.88 -1.81 -3.57
C VAL A 51 6.47 -2.49 -4.80
N ALA A 52 7.76 -2.33 -5.02
CA ALA A 52 8.46 -2.90 -6.18
C ALA A 52 7.77 -2.58 -7.53
N GLY A 53 7.14 -1.40 -7.63
CA GLY A 53 6.39 -0.96 -8.82
C GLY A 53 4.93 -1.42 -8.88
N LEU A 54 4.45 -2.20 -7.91
CA LEU A 54 3.05 -2.63 -7.82
C LEU A 54 2.25 -1.65 -6.94
N ASP A 55 1.20 -1.09 -7.51
CA ASP A 55 0.25 -0.20 -6.83
C ASP A 55 -0.72 -1.04 -5.98
N LEU A 56 -0.66 -0.84 -4.66
CA LEU A 56 -1.42 -1.67 -3.73
C LEU A 56 -2.91 -1.33 -3.76
N ALA A 57 -3.28 -0.06 -3.89
CA ALA A 57 -4.70 0.33 -3.99
C ALA A 57 -5.39 -0.31 -5.19
N ILE A 58 -4.74 -0.37 -6.36
CA ILE A 58 -5.29 -1.07 -7.53
C ILE A 58 -5.39 -2.57 -7.27
N THR A 59 -4.34 -3.18 -6.71
CA THR A 59 -4.33 -4.61 -6.39
C THR A 59 -5.45 -4.99 -5.41
N GLU A 60 -5.64 -4.20 -4.36
CA GLU A 60 -6.71 -4.41 -3.38
C GLU A 60 -8.10 -4.17 -3.99
N GLN A 61 -8.26 -3.18 -4.87
CA GLN A 61 -9.51 -2.93 -5.58
C GLN A 61 -9.92 -4.13 -6.44
N ASP A 62 -8.99 -4.74 -7.16
CA ASP A 62 -9.23 -5.94 -7.96
C ASP A 62 -9.62 -7.13 -7.07
N ASP A 63 -8.91 -7.34 -5.96
CA ASP A 63 -9.22 -8.38 -4.97
C ASP A 63 -10.62 -8.22 -4.37
N PHE A 64 -11.01 -6.99 -4.02
CA PHE A 64 -12.33 -6.72 -3.45
C PHE A 64 -13.43 -6.90 -4.48
N SER A 65 -13.18 -6.49 -5.73
CA SER A 65 -14.12 -6.68 -6.85
C SER A 65 -14.35 -8.17 -7.13
N ALA A 66 -13.27 -8.96 -7.15
CA ALA A 66 -13.35 -10.41 -7.31
C ALA A 66 -14.11 -11.08 -6.16
N PHE A 67 -13.84 -10.68 -4.91
CA PHE A 67 -14.57 -11.17 -3.75
C PHE A 67 -16.06 -10.83 -3.85
N LEU A 68 -16.42 -9.59 -4.14
CA LEU A 68 -17.82 -9.17 -4.28
C LEU A 68 -18.55 -9.97 -5.36
N ALA A 69 -17.92 -10.18 -6.51
CA ALA A 69 -18.49 -10.98 -7.61
C ALA A 69 -18.80 -12.43 -7.17
N GLN A 70 -17.94 -13.04 -6.35
CA GLN A 70 -18.12 -14.40 -5.82
C GLN A 70 -19.17 -14.45 -4.69
N HIS A 71 -19.43 -13.32 -4.04
CA HIS A 71 -20.30 -13.21 -2.87
C HIS A 71 -21.59 -12.42 -3.15
N ASN A 72 -22.10 -12.46 -4.39
CA ASN A 72 -23.34 -11.80 -4.82
C ASN A 72 -23.40 -10.30 -4.50
N ASN A 73 -22.25 -9.62 -4.56
CA ASN A 73 -22.06 -8.21 -4.20
C ASN A 73 -22.45 -7.89 -2.73
N ASP A 74 -22.37 -8.86 -1.83
CA ASP A 74 -22.63 -8.64 -0.40
C ASP A 74 -21.48 -7.87 0.26
N VAL A 75 -21.74 -6.58 0.51
CA VAL A 75 -20.80 -5.68 1.18
C VAL A 75 -20.57 -6.07 2.64
N ASN A 76 -21.56 -6.66 3.32
CA ASN A 76 -21.38 -7.12 4.71
C ASN A 76 -20.41 -8.30 4.75
N ALA A 77 -20.49 -9.22 3.77
CA ALA A 77 -19.52 -10.30 3.63
C ALA A 77 -18.10 -9.78 3.39
N LEU A 78 -17.94 -8.74 2.55
CA LEU A 78 -16.64 -8.10 2.33
C LEU A 78 -16.10 -7.46 3.63
N ILE A 79 -16.93 -6.72 4.36
CA ILE A 79 -16.55 -6.11 5.65
C ILE A 79 -16.09 -7.18 6.65
N ALA A 80 -16.81 -8.29 6.76
CA ALA A 80 -16.45 -9.39 7.65
C ALA A 80 -15.09 -10.01 7.27
N ASN A 81 -14.87 -10.27 5.98
CA ASN A 81 -13.60 -10.77 5.45
C ASN A 81 -12.44 -9.79 5.70
N LEU A 82 -12.64 -8.48 5.52
CA LEU A 82 -11.64 -7.45 5.80
C LEU A 82 -11.28 -7.37 7.29
N ARG A 83 -12.26 -7.49 8.20
CA ARG A 83 -12.00 -7.55 9.64
C ARG A 83 -11.14 -8.75 10.01
N GLN A 84 -11.45 -9.93 9.46
CA GLN A 84 -10.66 -11.13 9.68
C GLN A 84 -9.23 -10.99 9.13
N ARG A 85 -9.05 -10.40 7.94
CA ARG A 85 -7.72 -10.09 7.37
C ARG A 85 -6.94 -9.16 8.28
N ALA A 86 -7.56 -8.07 8.76
CA ALA A 86 -6.92 -7.11 9.65
C ALA A 86 -6.49 -7.74 10.99
N GLU A 87 -7.31 -8.65 11.55
CA GLU A 87 -6.95 -9.40 12.75
C GLU A 87 -5.77 -10.34 12.52
N ARG A 88 -5.69 -11.01 11.36
CA ARG A 88 -4.54 -11.84 10.97
C ARG A 88 -3.26 -11.01 10.86
N VAL A 89 -3.30 -9.87 10.18
CA VAL A 89 -2.16 -8.96 10.07
C VAL A 89 -1.69 -8.50 11.45
N ARG A 90 -2.61 -8.11 12.33
CA ARG A 90 -2.27 -7.67 13.70
C ARG A 90 -1.64 -8.75 14.56
N SER A 91 -2.07 -10.01 14.40
CA SER A 91 -1.63 -11.12 15.25
C SER A 91 -0.38 -11.83 14.73
N THR A 92 -0.17 -11.87 13.41
CA THR A 92 0.88 -12.69 12.78
C THR A 92 1.80 -11.89 11.85
N GLY A 93 1.43 -10.67 11.47
CA GLY A 93 2.11 -9.91 10.43
C GLY A 93 1.89 -10.45 9.01
N GLN A 94 0.99 -11.43 8.83
CA GLN A 94 0.67 -12.01 7.53
C GLN A 94 -0.52 -11.30 6.88
N ILE A 95 -0.36 -10.95 5.59
CA ILE A 95 -1.39 -10.38 4.72
C ILE A 95 -2.16 -11.52 4.06
#